data_AF-A0A402SV16-F1
#
_entry.id   AF-A0A402SV16-F1
#
_cell.length_a   1.000
_cell.length_b   1.000
_cell.length_c   1.000
_cell.angle_alpha   90.00
_cell.angle_beta   90.00
_cell.angle_gamma   90.00
#
_symmetry.space_group_name_H-M   'P 1'
#
loop_
_entity.id
_entity.type
_entity.pdbx_description
1 polymer ?
#
loop_
_entity_poly.entity_id
_entity_poly.type
_entity_poly.pdbx_seq_one_letter_code
_entity_poly.pdbx_strand_id
1 'polypeptide(L)'
;FTLNGHRWDCGKASQTRLAPVVAVAKSGELPPGFFWTDADNIDVPMSTDELTALEAAMQQNMVLQGFKIHERQRQMKEEVDKLTDYKAVQDYAVGWPE
;
A
#
# COMPACT_ATOMS: atom_id res chain seq x y z
N PHE A 1 0.49 3.89 -5.22
CA PHE A 1 0.93 5.27 -4.90
C PHE A 1 1.87 5.75 -6.00
N THR A 2 2.19 7.04 -6.08
CA THR A 2 3.07 7.57 -7.13
C THR A 2 4.44 7.88 -6.56
N LEU A 3 5.51 7.46 -7.26
CA LEU A 3 6.90 7.78 -6.94
C LEU A 3 7.68 7.86 -8.25
N ASN A 4 8.47 8.93 -8.42
CA ASN A 4 9.31 9.16 -9.60
C ASN A 4 8.55 9.06 -10.94
N GLY A 5 7.30 9.52 -10.98
CA GLY A 5 6.47 9.49 -12.19
C GLY A 5 5.77 8.16 -12.49
N HIS A 6 6.03 7.11 -11.69
CA HIS A 6 5.43 5.79 -11.85
C HIS A 6 4.39 5.50 -10.76
N ARG A 7 3.41 4.65 -11.09
CA ARG A 7 2.43 4.12 -10.12
C ARG A 7 2.91 2.77 -9.62
N TRP A 8 2.95 2.62 -8.30
CA TRP A 8 3.46 1.40 -7.66
C TRP A 8 2.43 0.74 -6.76
N ASP A 9 2.42 -0.59 -6.78
CA ASP A 9 1.68 -1.41 -5.84
C ASP A 9 2.40 -1.46 -4.49
N CYS A 10 1.75 -0.99 -3.43
CA CYS A 10 2.25 -1.11 -2.06
C CYS A 10 1.50 -2.17 -1.24
N GLY A 11 0.81 -3.13 -1.87
CA GLY A 11 0.18 -4.22 -1.13
C GLY A 11 1.22 -5.08 -0.41
N LYS A 12 0.82 -5.78 0.67
CA LYS A 12 1.74 -6.64 1.44
C LYS A 12 2.46 -7.67 0.55
N ALA A 13 1.77 -8.22 -0.45
CA ALA A 13 2.36 -9.16 -1.41
C ALA A 13 3.49 -8.51 -2.24
N SER A 14 3.29 -7.28 -2.73
CA SER A 14 4.31 -6.52 -3.46
C SER A 14 5.52 -6.23 -2.58
N GLN A 15 5.28 -5.74 -1.36
CA GLN A 15 6.33 -5.45 -0.39
C GLN A 15 7.15 -6.70 -0.02
N THR A 16 6.51 -7.84 0.19
CA THR A 16 7.20 -9.11 0.50
C THR A 16 8.09 -9.57 -0.67
N ARG A 17 7.67 -9.34 -1.93
CA ARG A 17 8.50 -9.64 -3.10
C ARG A 17 9.68 -8.68 -3.25
N LEU A 18 9.49 -7.40 -2.92
CA LEU A 18 10.52 -6.36 -3.04
C LEU A 18 11.61 -6.50 -1.96
N ALA A 19 11.26 -6.89 -0.73
CA ALA A 19 12.19 -6.99 0.38
C ALA A 19 13.49 -7.79 0.09
N PRO A 20 13.44 -9.03 -0.43
CA PRO A 20 14.66 -9.76 -0.77
C PRO A 20 15.45 -9.11 -1.91
N VAL A 21 14.78 -8.44 -2.86
CA VAL A 21 15.44 -7.70 -3.94
C VAL A 21 16.26 -6.55 -3.39
N VAL A 22 15.70 -5.78 -2.46
CA VAL A 22 16.43 -4.67 -1.81
C VAL A 22 17.61 -5.21 -1.00
N ALA A 23 17.48 -6.35 -0.34
CA ALA A 23 18.58 -6.98 0.40
C ALA A 23 19.75 -7.34 -0.54
N VAL A 24 19.46 -7.96 -1.69
CA VAL A 24 20.47 -8.28 -2.73
C VAL A 24 21.05 -7.01 -3.36
N ALA A 25 20.22 -5.99 -3.60
CA ALA A 25 20.69 -4.71 -4.14
C ALA A 25 21.68 -4.04 -3.19
N LYS A 26 21.43 -4.11 -1.88
CA LYS A 26 22.30 -3.57 -0.82
C LYS A 26 23.60 -4.36 -0.64
N SER A 27 23.65 -5.64 -1.01
CA SER A 27 24.92 -6.40 -1.06
C SER A 27 25.73 -6.13 -2.33
N GLY A 28 25.19 -5.37 -3.29
CA GLY A 28 25.86 -5.09 -4.56
C GLY A 28 25.78 -6.26 -5.55
N GLU A 29 24.91 -7.24 -5.31
CA GLU A 29 24.80 -8.47 -6.10
C GLU A 29 23.59 -8.45 -7.04
N LEU A 30 23.06 -7.26 -7.32
CA LEU A 30 21.95 -7.10 -8.25
C LEU A 30 22.40 -7.50 -9.67
N PRO A 31 21.65 -8.35 -10.39
CA PRO A 31 21.98 -8.72 -11.76
C PRO A 31 22.06 -7.49 -12.68
N PRO A 32 22.94 -7.49 -13.70
CA PRO A 32 22.98 -6.41 -14.68
C PRO A 32 21.65 -6.35 -15.45
N GLY A 33 21.15 -5.13 -15.66
CA GLY A 33 19.86 -4.91 -16.35
C GLY A 33 18.63 -5.24 -15.52
N PHE A 34 18.76 -5.35 -14.19
CA PHE A 34 17.62 -5.54 -13.30
C PHE A 34 16.58 -4.42 -13.42
N PHE A 35 15.31 -4.81 -13.32
CA PHE A 35 14.16 -3.91 -13.36
C PHE A 35 13.11 -4.33 -12.32
N TRP A 36 12.24 -3.40 -11.97
CA TRP A 36 11.02 -3.68 -11.22
C TRP A 36 9.80 -3.25 -12.03
N THR A 37 8.80 -4.12 -12.11
CA THR A 37 7.56 -3.84 -12.84
C THR A 37 6.64 -2.99 -11.99
N ASP A 38 6.17 -1.87 -12.54
CA ASP A 38 5.25 -0.97 -11.87
C ASP A 38 3.78 -1.46 -11.95
N ALA A 39 2.85 -0.73 -11.31
CA ALA A 39 1.44 -1.11 -11.24
C ALA A 39 0.70 -1.05 -12.59
N ASP A 40 1.29 -0.37 -13.58
CA ASP A 40 0.77 -0.27 -14.95
C ASP A 40 1.43 -1.32 -15.89
N ASN A 41 2.17 -2.28 -15.32
CA ASN A 41 2.92 -3.34 -16.01
C ASN A 41 4.06 -2.82 -16.88
N ILE A 42 4.71 -1.72 -16.48
CA ILE A 42 5.89 -1.17 -17.15
C ILE A 42 7.14 -1.64 -16.40
N ASP A 43 8.08 -2.24 -17.12
CA ASP A 43 9.38 -2.63 -16.57
C ASP A 43 10.28 -1.39 -16.45
N VAL A 44 10.57 -1.00 -15.21
CA VAL A 44 11.38 0.17 -14.89
C VAL A 44 12.77 -0.30 -14.47
N PRO A 45 13.85 0.06 -15.17
CA PRO A 45 15.21 -0.18 -14.69
C PRO A 45 15.43 0.52 -13.35
N MET A 46 16.00 -0.17 -12.37
CA MET A 46 16.11 0.36 -11.00
C MET A 46 17.51 0.18 -10.43
N SER A 47 18.06 1.26 -9.89
CA SER A 47 19.26 1.24 -9.05
C SER A 47 18.97 0.77 -7.63
N THR A 48 20.02 0.46 -6.86
CA THR A 48 19.91 0.12 -5.44
C THR A 48 19.23 1.21 -4.61
N ASP A 49 19.54 2.48 -4.90
CA ASP A 49 18.96 3.63 -4.19
C ASP A 49 17.47 3.77 -4.51
N GLU A 50 17.08 3.59 -5.77
CA GLU A 50 15.68 3.63 -6.19
C GLU A 50 14.87 2.48 -5.59
N LEU A 51 15.43 1.26 -5.52
CA LEU A 51 14.79 0.12 -4.87
C LEU A 51 14.59 0.36 -3.37
N THR A 52 15.58 0.95 -2.71
CA THR A 52 15.50 1.30 -1.29
C THR A 52 14.46 2.39 -1.06
N ALA A 53 14.42 3.42 -1.91
CA ALA A 53 13.40 4.47 -1.86
C ALA A 53 11.99 3.93 -2.12
N LEU A 54 11.85 3.01 -3.07
CA LEU A 54 10.60 2.33 -3.39
C LEU A 54 10.08 1.52 -2.19
N GLU A 55 10.93 0.72 -1.54
CA GLU A 55 10.56 -0.06 -0.36
C GLU A 55 10.09 0.85 0.79
N ALA A 56 10.84 1.92 1.08
CA ALA A 56 10.47 2.88 2.12
C ALA A 56 9.12 3.55 1.81
N ALA A 57 8.90 3.98 0.56
CA ALA A 57 7.65 4.57 0.13
C ALA A 57 6.48 3.57 0.20
N MET A 58 6.69 2.30 -0.18
CA MET A 58 5.69 1.25 -0.02
C MET A 58 5.29 1.10 1.45
N GLN A 59 6.25 0.97 2.36
CA GLN A 59 6.01 0.82 3.79
C GLN A 59 5.25 2.01 4.37
N GLN A 60 5.66 3.24 4.02
CA GLN A 60 4.96 4.46 4.46
C GLN A 60 3.51 4.48 3.99
N ASN A 61 3.24 4.17 2.72
CA ASN A 61 1.89 4.14 2.18
C ASN A 61 1.03 3.04 2.81
N MET A 62 1.61 1.87 3.10
CA MET A 62 0.93 0.81 3.84
C MET A 62 0.51 1.27 5.23
N VAL A 63 1.39 1.94 5.97
CA VAL A 63 1.11 2.47 7.30
C VAL A 63 0.00 3.52 7.24
N LEU A 64 0.10 4.49 6.32
CA LEU A 64 -0.92 5.52 6.13
C LEU A 64 -2.30 4.92 5.82
N GLN A 65 -2.36 3.91 4.95
CA GLN A 65 -3.64 3.24 4.69
C GLN A 65 -4.15 2.42 5.87
N GLY A 66 -3.25 1.77 6.62
CA GLY A 66 -3.60 1.10 7.87
C GLY A 66 -4.25 2.07 8.88
N PHE A 67 -3.71 3.28 9.02
CA PHE A 67 -4.30 4.33 9.87
C PHE A 67 -5.69 4.74 9.40
N LYS A 68 -5.88 5.01 8.10
CA LYS A 68 -7.20 5.36 7.55
C LYS A 68 -8.23 4.26 7.79
N ILE A 69 -7.84 3.00 7.57
CA ILE A 69 -8.71 1.84 7.83
C ILE A 69 -9.10 1.80 9.31
N HIS A 70 -8.14 1.98 10.21
CA HIS A 70 -8.40 2.00 11.64
C HIS A 70 -9.37 3.13 12.04
N GLU A 71 -9.16 4.36 11.55
CA GLU A 71 -10.06 5.49 11.80
C GLU A 71 -11.47 5.22 11.29
N ARG A 72 -11.62 4.73 10.05
CA ARG A 72 -12.95 4.40 9.52
C ARG A 72 -13.60 3.28 10.33
N GLN A 73 -12.86 2.26 10.72
CA GLN A 73 -13.37 1.19 11.57
C GLN A 73 -13.78 1.68 12.97
N ARG A 74 -13.17 2.75 13.50
CA ARG A 74 -13.57 3.38 14.76
C ARG A 74 -14.87 4.16 14.58
N GLN A 75 -14.94 5.00 13.56
CA GLN A 75 -16.14 5.75 13.21
C GLN A 75 -17.34 4.81 12.99
N MET A 76 -17.16 3.72 12.22
CA MET A 76 -18.21 2.74 11.97
C MET A 76 -18.75 2.10 13.25
N LYS A 77 -17.88 1.81 14.23
CA LYS A 77 -18.32 1.27 15.52
C LYS A 77 -19.19 2.29 16.26
N GLU A 78 -18.75 3.55 16.31
CA GLU A 78 -19.48 4.63 16.97
C GLU A 78 -20.81 4.97 16.28
N GLU A 79 -20.89 4.80 14.95
CA GLU A 79 -22.12 4.93 14.16
C GLU A 79 -23.09 3.80 14.48
N VAL A 80 -22.62 2.55 14.46
CA VAL A 80 -23.42 1.35 14.78
C VAL A 80 -23.94 1.39 16.22
N ASP A 81 -23.13 1.82 17.18
CA ASP A 81 -23.52 1.94 18.60
C ASP A 81 -24.69 2.92 18.81
N LYS A 82 -24.94 3.84 17.87
CA LYS A 82 -26.02 4.84 17.92
C LYS A 82 -27.30 4.39 17.22
N LEU A 83 -27.30 3.25 16.52
CA LEU A 83 -28.48 2.74 15.83
C LEU A 83 -29.46 2.13 16.84
N THR A 84 -30.69 2.65 16.90
CA THR A 84 -31.68 2.27 17.92
C THR A 84 -32.93 1.59 17.37
N ASP A 85 -33.11 1.55 16.04
CA ASP A 85 -34.26 0.90 15.39
C ASP A 85 -33.85 0.11 14.13
N TYR A 86 -34.73 -0.80 13.70
CA TYR A 86 -34.44 -1.72 12.60
C TYR A 86 -34.28 -1.03 11.24
N LYS A 87 -34.92 0.13 11.01
CA LYS A 87 -34.81 0.86 9.75
C LYS A 87 -33.44 1.52 9.66
N ALA A 88 -32.99 2.14 10.75
CA ALA A 88 -31.64 2.72 10.82
C ALA A 88 -30.54 1.66 10.59
N VAL A 89 -30.75 0.42 11.05
CA VAL A 89 -29.86 -0.71 10.74
C VAL A 89 -29.91 -1.09 9.26
N GLN A 90 -31.10 -1.15 8.65
CA GLN A 90 -31.24 -1.46 7.22
C GLN A 90 -30.64 -0.37 6.31
N ASP A 91 -30.70 0.89 6.74
CA ASP A 91 -30.23 2.04 5.96
C ASP A 91 -28.71 2.31 6.13
N TYR A 92 -28.04 1.63 7.06
CA TYR A 92 -26.63 1.88 7.35
C TYR A 92 -25.71 1.36 6.24
N ALA A 93 -24.99 2.27 5.59
CA ALA A 93 -24.02 1.96 4.54
C ALA A 93 -22.65 1.57 5.13
N VAL A 94 -22.23 0.33 4.90
CA VAL A 94 -20.90 -0.16 5.28
C VAL A 94 -19.84 0.23 4.26
N GLY A 95 -18.59 0.35 4.70
CA GLY A 95 -17.46 0.67 3.83
C GLY A 95 -17.09 2.15 3.86
N TRP A 96 -16.48 2.65 2.80
CA TRP A 96 -16.03 4.04 2.70
C TRP A 96 -17.18 4.94 2.22
N PRO A 97 -17.35 6.15 2.78
CA PRO A 97 -18.25 7.14 2.20
C PRO A 97 -17.76 7.53 0.80
N GLU A 98 -18.68 7.73 -0.13
CA GLU A 98 -18.40 8.25 -1.48
C GLU A 98 -17.96 9.71 -1.46
#